data_AF-A0AA96SW61-F1
#
_entry.id   AF-A0AA96SW61-F1
#
_cell.length_a   1.000
_cell.length_b   1.000
_cell.length_c   1.000
_cell.angle_alpha   90.00
_cell.angle_beta   90.00
_cell.angle_gamma   90.00
#
_symmetry.space_group_name_H-M   'P 1'
#
loop_
_entity.id
_entity.type
_entity.pdbx_description
1 polymer ?
#
loop_
_entity_poly.entity_id
_entity_poly.type
_entity_poly.pdbx_seq_one_letter_code
_entity_poly.pdbx_strand_id
1 'polypeptide(L)'
;MAIEWTDERIAALDTAQLKNLRENATRREVTALVELCTTELAKRNADKPRRIGQPRSEAKQFEHDMSAELATVGKAMAEKYDLSEATAKAKSEGVKGFKAHKLLGSDGHAKLGGMQRDGSVAVDRYISYRRGTDIASLSVFLLKDQPIEAHEFQVIAPLTMLDGGKPVAEIRPTATAAQKQSADGGLSFKDLDSAAAAFDKVLAKITA
;
A
#
# COMPACT_ATOMS: atom_id res chain seq x y z
N MET A 1 -40.71 2.31 38.50
CA MET A 1 -41.02 1.86 37.13
C MET A 1 -39.78 1.15 36.61
N ALA A 2 -39.87 -0.15 36.29
CA ALA A 2 -38.72 -0.88 35.78
C ALA A 2 -38.41 -0.38 34.36
N ILE A 3 -37.14 -0.09 34.08
CA ILE A 3 -36.69 0.25 32.73
C ILE A 3 -36.89 -0.99 31.85
N GLU A 4 -37.70 -0.86 30.81
CA GLU A 4 -37.82 -1.87 29.76
C GLU A 4 -36.61 -1.78 28.82
N TRP A 5 -35.92 -2.91 28.67
CA TRP A 5 -34.75 -3.05 27.80
C TRP A 5 -35.19 -3.67 26.48
N THR A 6 -35.09 -2.90 25.40
CA THR A 6 -35.41 -3.31 24.04
C THR A 6 -34.13 -3.41 23.20
N ASP A 7 -34.19 -4.12 22.07
CA ASP A 7 -33.07 -4.22 21.12
C ASP A 7 -32.52 -2.86 20.69
N GLU A 8 -33.39 -1.87 20.45
CA GLU A 8 -33.02 -0.51 20.05
C GLU A 8 -32.20 0.20 21.12
N ARG A 9 -32.62 0.08 22.40
CA ARG A 9 -31.88 0.68 23.53
C ARG A 9 -30.54 0.01 23.74
N ILE A 10 -30.48 -1.31 23.56
CA ILE A 10 -29.25 -2.09 23.63
C ILE A 10 -28.30 -1.70 22.49
N ALA A 11 -28.80 -1.54 21.27
CA ALA A 11 -28.03 -1.09 20.11
C ALA A 11 -27.48 0.35 20.27
N ALA A 12 -28.17 1.22 20.99
CA ALA A 12 -27.74 2.60 21.23
C ALA A 12 -26.57 2.74 22.24
N LEU A 13 -26.31 1.73 23.06
CA LEU A 13 -25.21 1.75 24.04
C LEU A 13 -23.85 1.58 23.36
N ASP A 14 -22.80 2.18 23.93
CA ASP A 14 -21.44 1.88 23.53
C ASP A 14 -20.98 0.49 24.04
N THR A 15 -19.86 0.00 23.52
CA THR A 15 -19.35 -1.35 23.86
C THR A 15 -18.99 -1.50 25.34
N ALA A 16 -18.51 -0.45 26.00
CA ALA A 16 -18.15 -0.51 27.42
C ALA A 16 -19.41 -0.55 28.29
N GLN A 17 -20.41 0.27 27.95
CA GLN A 17 -21.73 0.28 28.58
C GLN A 17 -22.43 -1.07 28.44
N LEU A 18 -22.37 -1.71 27.26
CA LEU A 18 -22.95 -3.04 27.03
C LEU A 18 -22.29 -4.13 27.87
N LYS A 19 -20.96 -4.12 28.00
CA LYS A 19 -20.25 -5.10 28.82
C LYS A 19 -20.60 -4.94 30.30
N ASN A 20 -20.63 -3.70 30.79
CA ASN A 20 -21.04 -3.39 32.16
C ASN A 20 -22.51 -3.78 32.42
N LEU A 21 -23.41 -3.53 31.46
CA LEU A 21 -24.81 -3.91 31.57
C LEU A 21 -24.98 -5.43 31.61
N ARG A 22 -24.28 -6.17 30.72
CA ARG A 22 -24.25 -7.64 30.74
C ARG A 22 -23.78 -8.18 32.08
N GLU A 23 -22.67 -7.67 32.62
CA GLU A 23 -22.15 -8.13 33.92
C GLU A 23 -23.12 -7.88 35.08
N ASN A 24 -23.77 -6.71 35.10
CA ASN A 24 -24.76 -6.40 36.11
C ASN A 24 -26.02 -7.26 35.96
N ALA A 25 -26.46 -7.52 34.74
CA ALA A 25 -27.59 -8.42 34.45
C ALA A 25 -27.27 -9.86 34.88
N THR A 26 -26.06 -10.34 34.62
CA THR A 26 -25.57 -11.66 35.06
C THR A 26 -25.56 -11.76 36.59
N ARG A 27 -24.99 -10.76 37.29
CA ARG A 27 -24.97 -10.71 38.76
C ARG A 27 -26.35 -10.68 39.40
N ARG A 28 -27.34 -10.17 38.68
CA ARG A 28 -28.74 -10.07 39.11
C ARG A 28 -29.63 -11.15 38.52
N GLU A 29 -29.05 -12.12 37.82
CA GLU A 29 -29.74 -13.27 37.22
C GLU A 29 -30.89 -12.87 36.27
N VAL A 30 -30.74 -11.76 35.55
CA VAL A 30 -31.73 -11.27 34.58
C VAL A 30 -31.42 -11.85 33.19
N THR A 31 -31.76 -13.12 32.97
CA THR A 31 -31.36 -13.91 31.79
C THR A 31 -31.70 -13.26 30.45
N ALA A 32 -32.90 -12.70 30.29
CA ALA A 32 -33.32 -12.06 29.03
C ALA A 32 -32.43 -10.86 28.67
N LEU A 33 -32.00 -10.07 29.67
CA LEU A 33 -31.12 -8.93 29.44
C LEU A 33 -29.68 -9.37 29.15
N VAL A 34 -29.23 -10.47 29.78
CA VAL A 34 -27.94 -11.09 29.45
C VAL A 34 -27.91 -11.54 27.98
N GLU A 35 -28.99 -12.14 27.49
CA GLU A 35 -29.11 -12.61 26.11
C GLU A 35 -29.11 -11.46 25.10
N LEU A 36 -29.87 -10.39 25.37
CA LEU A 36 -29.89 -9.17 24.54
C LEU A 36 -28.50 -8.53 24.44
N CYS A 37 -27.84 -8.30 25.57
CA CYS A 37 -26.48 -7.74 25.59
C CYS A 37 -25.46 -8.65 24.88
N THR A 38 -25.59 -9.98 25.05
CA THR A 38 -24.68 -10.95 24.43
C THR A 38 -24.85 -10.98 22.92
N THR A 39 -26.08 -10.94 22.44
CA THR A 39 -26.41 -10.87 21.01
C THR A 39 -25.83 -9.62 20.37
N GLU A 40 -25.97 -8.47 21.02
CA GLU A 40 -25.43 -7.21 20.51
C GLU A 40 -23.89 -7.16 20.53
N LEU A 41 -23.25 -7.65 21.60
CA LEU A 41 -21.79 -7.77 21.67
C LEU A 41 -21.24 -8.73 20.61
N ALA A 42 -21.97 -9.80 20.29
CA ALA A 42 -21.61 -10.73 19.21
C ALA A 42 -21.71 -10.08 17.83
N LYS A 43 -22.78 -9.32 17.53
CA LYS A 43 -22.91 -8.53 16.28
C LYS A 43 -21.71 -7.59 16.10
N ARG A 44 -21.23 -6.99 17.18
CA ARG A 44 -20.07 -6.07 17.19
C ARG A 44 -18.72 -6.75 17.17
N ASN A 45 -18.66 -8.08 17.26
CA ASN A 45 -17.42 -8.82 17.52
C ASN A 45 -16.64 -8.30 18.75
N ALA A 46 -17.34 -7.74 19.73
CA ALA A 46 -16.73 -6.97 20.83
C ALA A 46 -16.02 -7.82 21.89
N ASP A 47 -16.33 -9.12 21.94
CA ASP A 47 -15.67 -10.09 22.82
C ASP A 47 -14.55 -10.88 22.13
N LYS A 48 -14.29 -10.65 20.83
CA LYS A 48 -13.12 -11.24 20.19
C LYS A 48 -11.86 -10.72 20.88
N PRO A 49 -10.97 -11.60 21.38
CA PRO A 49 -9.69 -11.17 21.90
C PRO A 49 -9.01 -10.31 20.85
N ARG A 50 -8.57 -9.11 21.23
CA ARG A 50 -7.72 -8.30 20.37
C ARG A 50 -6.49 -9.16 20.09
N ARG A 51 -6.32 -9.63 18.85
CA ARG A 51 -5.10 -10.32 18.46
C ARG A 51 -3.97 -9.34 18.77
N ILE A 52 -3.18 -9.65 19.80
CA ILE A 52 -1.86 -9.04 19.97
C ILE A 52 -1.16 -9.40 18.67
N GLY A 53 -0.94 -8.41 17.80
CA GLY A 53 -0.29 -8.65 16.52
C GLY A 53 1.03 -9.34 16.81
N GLN A 54 1.29 -10.46 16.15
CA GLN A 54 2.61 -11.05 16.20
C GLN A 54 3.64 -9.98 15.79
N PRO A 55 4.84 -9.98 16.40
CA PRO A 55 5.93 -9.17 15.90
C PRO A 55 6.06 -9.36 14.39
N ARG A 56 6.27 -8.28 13.65
CA ARG A 56 6.47 -8.39 12.19
C ARG A 56 7.62 -9.36 11.95
N SER A 57 7.45 -10.26 10.98
CA SER A 57 8.59 -11.01 10.47
C SER A 57 9.63 -10.03 9.94
N GLU A 58 10.89 -10.45 9.90
CA GLU A 58 12.00 -9.64 9.39
C GLU A 58 11.69 -9.09 7.99
N ALA A 59 11.17 -9.93 7.08
CA ALA A 59 10.75 -9.53 5.74
C ALA A 59 9.64 -8.46 5.75
N LYS A 60 8.71 -8.52 6.71
CA LYS A 60 7.64 -7.52 6.85
C LYS A 60 8.12 -6.21 7.44
N GLN A 61 9.12 -6.26 8.31
CA GLN A 61 9.77 -5.06 8.81
C GLN A 61 10.59 -4.40 7.69
N PHE A 62 11.39 -5.18 6.96
CA PHE A 62 12.13 -4.72 5.77
C PHE A 62 11.21 -4.08 4.72
N GLU A 63 10.11 -4.75 4.34
CA GLU A 63 9.12 -4.20 3.40
C GLU A 63 8.62 -2.82 3.85
N HIS A 64 8.29 -2.69 5.14
CA HIS A 64 7.77 -1.45 5.70
C HIS A 64 8.79 -0.33 5.66
N ASP A 65 10.04 -0.63 6.04
CA ASP A 65 11.12 0.36 6.12
C ASP A 65 11.50 0.85 4.72
N MET A 66 11.67 -0.06 3.75
CA MET A 66 11.88 0.31 2.34
C MET A 66 10.70 1.09 1.75
N SER A 67 9.47 0.75 2.14
CA SER A 67 8.28 1.49 1.72
C SER A 67 8.25 2.92 2.26
N ALA A 68 8.88 3.18 3.41
CA ALA A 68 9.05 4.52 3.97
C ALA A 68 10.21 5.28 3.27
N GLU A 69 11.34 4.63 3.01
CA GLU A 69 12.47 5.23 2.30
C GLU A 69 12.11 5.64 0.87
N LEU A 70 11.43 4.77 0.13
CA LEU A 70 10.90 5.10 -1.20
C LEU A 70 9.93 6.30 -1.15
N ALA A 71 9.16 6.44 -0.08
CA ALA A 71 8.26 7.58 0.08
C ALA A 71 9.04 8.89 0.32
N THR A 72 10.16 8.84 1.04
CA THR A 72 11.07 9.97 1.20
C THR A 72 11.63 10.42 -0.15
N VAL A 73 12.12 9.48 -0.96
CA VAL A 73 12.59 9.77 -2.33
C VAL A 73 11.46 10.37 -3.17
N GLY A 74 10.27 9.78 -3.12
CA GLY A 74 9.10 10.28 -3.85
C GLY A 74 8.73 11.71 -3.47
N LYS A 75 8.73 12.05 -2.18
CA LYS A 75 8.44 13.42 -1.72
C LYS A 75 9.48 14.42 -2.23
N ALA A 76 10.76 14.08 -2.14
CA ALA A 76 11.84 14.94 -2.65
C ALA A 76 11.72 15.17 -4.17
N MET A 77 11.41 14.13 -4.94
CA MET A 77 11.19 14.26 -6.39
C MET A 77 9.91 15.04 -6.72
N ALA A 78 8.85 14.88 -5.92
CA ALA A 78 7.61 15.63 -6.08
C ALA A 78 7.82 17.13 -5.91
N GLU A 79 8.62 17.52 -4.92
CA GLU A 79 9.00 18.91 -4.69
C GLU A 79 9.88 19.44 -5.83
N LYS A 80 10.89 18.67 -6.25
CA LYS A 80 11.84 19.08 -7.30
C LYS A 80 11.17 19.34 -8.66
N TYR A 81 10.18 18.54 -9.04
CA TYR A 81 9.60 18.54 -10.40
C TYR A 81 8.13 18.92 -10.48
N ASP A 82 7.48 19.25 -9.36
CA ASP A 82 6.02 19.37 -9.26
C ASP A 82 5.29 18.14 -9.86
N LEU A 83 5.44 17.00 -9.18
CA LEU A 83 4.80 15.74 -9.59
C LEU A 83 3.35 15.62 -9.11
N SER A 84 2.65 16.75 -8.95
CA SER A 84 1.26 16.76 -8.51
C SER A 84 0.32 16.16 -9.56
N GLU A 85 -0.81 15.59 -9.12
CA GLU A 85 -1.84 15.10 -10.05
C GLU A 85 -2.38 16.22 -10.95
N ALA A 86 -2.44 17.46 -10.44
CA ALA A 86 -2.90 18.62 -11.19
C ALA A 86 -1.94 18.93 -12.35
N THR A 87 -0.64 19.00 -12.07
CA THR A 87 0.39 19.25 -13.09
C THR A 87 0.48 18.11 -14.09
N ALA A 88 0.40 16.85 -13.64
CA ALA A 88 0.34 15.70 -14.53
C ALA A 88 -0.85 15.78 -15.49
N LYS A 89 -2.06 16.14 -15.02
CA LYS A 89 -3.25 16.30 -15.86
C LYS A 89 -3.10 17.45 -16.86
N ALA A 90 -2.67 18.62 -16.39
CA ALA A 90 -2.49 19.80 -17.25
C ALA A 90 -1.47 19.53 -18.36
N LYS A 91 -0.36 18.88 -18.03
CA LYS A 91 0.70 18.54 -19.00
C LYS A 91 0.40 17.33 -19.88
N SER A 92 -0.77 16.71 -19.72
CA SER A 92 -1.21 15.55 -20.50
C SER A 92 -2.54 15.79 -21.21
N GLU A 93 -2.94 17.06 -21.35
CA GLU A 93 -4.15 17.43 -22.07
C GLU A 93 -4.13 16.89 -23.51
N GLY A 94 -5.27 16.37 -23.97
CA GLY A 94 -5.40 15.73 -25.27
C GLY A 94 -4.94 14.26 -25.34
N VAL A 95 -4.28 13.73 -24.31
CA VAL A 95 -3.91 12.29 -24.27
C VAL A 95 -5.11 11.44 -23.89
N LYS A 96 -5.64 10.70 -24.88
CA LYS A 96 -6.82 9.84 -24.71
C LYS A 96 -6.63 8.83 -23.58
N GLY A 97 -7.55 8.83 -22.62
CA GLY A 97 -7.54 7.87 -21.50
C GLY A 97 -6.45 8.13 -20.46
N PHE A 98 -5.82 9.31 -20.48
CA PHE A 98 -4.87 9.68 -19.44
C PHE A 98 -5.54 9.73 -18.06
N LYS A 99 -4.87 9.12 -17.08
CA LYS A 99 -5.19 9.22 -15.67
C LYS A 99 -3.88 9.41 -14.92
N ALA A 100 -3.77 10.52 -14.19
CA ALA A 100 -2.63 10.76 -13.33
C ALA A 100 -2.52 9.64 -12.30
N HIS A 101 -1.28 9.21 -12.04
CA HIS A 101 -1.00 8.32 -10.93
C HIS A 101 -0.74 9.19 -9.69
N LYS A 102 -1.31 8.81 -8.55
CA LYS A 102 -0.80 9.30 -7.26
C LYS A 102 0.64 8.85 -7.14
N LEU A 103 1.58 9.69 -6.73
CA LEU A 103 2.98 9.26 -6.62
C LEU A 103 3.15 8.16 -5.56
N LEU A 104 2.46 8.33 -4.44
CA LEU A 104 2.45 7.47 -3.26
C LEU A 104 1.09 6.75 -3.09
N GLY A 105 1.05 5.81 -2.15
CA GLY A 105 -0.19 5.26 -1.59
C GLY A 105 -0.96 6.31 -0.79
N SER A 106 -2.22 6.00 -0.46
CA SER A 106 -3.09 6.90 0.33
C SER A 106 -2.61 7.12 1.76
N ASP A 107 -1.77 6.23 2.28
CA ASP A 107 -1.12 6.29 3.58
C ASP A 107 0.19 7.10 3.56
N GLY A 108 0.58 7.64 2.41
CA GLY A 108 1.82 8.40 2.25
C GLY A 108 3.08 7.52 2.16
N HIS A 109 2.94 6.21 2.00
CA HIS A 109 4.03 5.28 1.75
C HIS A 109 4.11 4.87 0.27
N ALA A 110 5.15 4.13 -0.13
CA ALA A 110 5.16 3.48 -1.44
C ALA A 110 3.93 2.58 -1.64
N LYS A 111 3.49 2.37 -2.88
CA LYS A 111 2.31 1.57 -3.23
C LYS A 111 2.62 0.08 -3.16
N LEU A 112 1.57 -0.73 -2.95
CA LEU A 112 1.62 -2.18 -3.08
C LEU A 112 1.57 -2.61 -4.56
N GLY A 113 2.63 -3.28 -5.00
CA GLY A 113 2.80 -3.88 -6.32
C GLY A 113 1.88 -5.07 -6.59
N GLY A 114 1.61 -5.31 -7.86
CA GLY A 114 0.70 -6.38 -8.29
C GLY A 114 1.22 -7.77 -7.94
N MET A 115 2.52 -8.00 -8.14
CA MET A 115 3.16 -9.30 -7.89
C MET A 115 3.22 -9.63 -6.39
N GLN A 116 3.31 -8.62 -5.53
CA GLN A 116 3.23 -8.86 -4.08
C GLN A 116 1.77 -9.08 -3.65
N ARG A 117 0.82 -8.37 -4.27
CA ARG A 117 -0.61 -8.52 -3.97
C ARG A 117 -1.13 -9.93 -4.28
N ASP A 118 -0.65 -10.55 -5.34
CA ASP A 118 -1.01 -11.94 -5.69
C ASP A 118 -0.09 -13.00 -5.07
N GLY A 119 0.94 -12.57 -4.32
CA GLY A 119 1.84 -13.47 -3.58
C GLY A 119 2.93 -14.13 -4.42
N SER A 120 3.16 -13.68 -5.66
CA SER A 120 4.24 -14.15 -6.53
C SER A 120 5.63 -13.75 -6.03
N VAL A 121 5.73 -12.64 -5.29
CA VAL A 121 6.99 -12.13 -4.72
C VAL A 121 6.82 -11.77 -3.25
N ALA A 122 7.93 -11.71 -2.51
CA ALA A 122 7.92 -11.32 -1.10
C ALA A 122 7.71 -9.80 -0.94
N VAL A 123 8.38 -9.00 -1.76
CA VAL A 123 8.30 -7.53 -1.74
C VAL A 123 8.17 -6.99 -3.16
N ASP A 124 7.18 -6.12 -3.39
CA ASP A 124 7.05 -5.26 -4.59
C ASP A 124 6.39 -3.97 -4.11
N ARG A 125 7.21 -3.01 -3.68
CA ARG A 125 6.76 -1.68 -3.24
C ARG A 125 7.30 -0.64 -4.19
N TYR A 126 6.47 0.31 -4.61
CA TYR A 126 6.87 1.25 -5.65
C TYR A 126 6.24 2.64 -5.52
N ILE A 127 6.95 3.64 -6.01
CA ILE A 127 6.43 4.96 -6.33
C ILE A 127 6.36 5.08 -7.85
N SER A 128 5.41 5.85 -8.38
CA SER A 128 5.36 6.07 -9.83
C SER A 128 4.68 7.36 -10.24
N TYR A 129 5.20 7.94 -11.32
CA TYR A 129 4.69 9.15 -11.93
C TYR A 129 4.38 8.89 -13.40
N ARG A 130 3.29 9.47 -13.90
CA ARG A 130 2.84 9.34 -15.29
C ARG A 130 2.54 10.73 -15.84
N ARG A 131 3.04 11.04 -17.03
CA ARG A 131 2.74 12.25 -17.80
C ARG A 131 2.70 11.90 -19.28
N GLY A 132 1.62 12.31 -19.94
CA GLY A 132 1.31 11.95 -21.31
C GLY A 132 1.25 10.43 -21.51
N THR A 133 2.03 9.92 -22.45
CA THR A 133 2.19 8.49 -22.71
C THR A 133 3.25 7.83 -21.85
N ASP A 134 4.04 8.61 -21.11
CA ASP A 134 5.20 8.14 -20.39
C ASP A 134 4.90 7.89 -18.91
N ILE A 135 5.65 6.95 -18.34
CA ILE A 135 5.56 6.56 -16.95
C ILE A 135 6.93 6.16 -16.45
N ALA A 136 7.25 6.54 -15.23
CA ALA A 136 8.42 6.06 -14.51
C ALA A 136 8.00 5.53 -13.15
N SER A 137 8.64 4.45 -12.72
CA SER A 137 8.51 3.93 -11.37
C SER A 137 9.85 3.56 -10.78
N LEU A 138 10.02 3.85 -9.49
CA LEU A 138 11.08 3.35 -8.65
C LEU A 138 10.48 2.36 -7.66
N SER A 139 11.04 1.16 -7.57
CA SER A 139 10.54 0.09 -6.70
C SER A 139 11.64 -0.63 -5.95
N VAL A 140 11.30 -1.23 -4.82
CA VAL A 140 12.06 -2.32 -4.21
C VAL A 140 11.37 -3.64 -4.54
N PHE A 141 12.16 -4.65 -4.89
CA PHE A 141 11.69 -5.95 -5.34
C PHE A 141 12.47 -7.07 -4.67
N LEU A 142 11.77 -8.08 -4.15
CA LEU A 142 12.37 -9.29 -3.58
C LEU A 142 11.53 -10.50 -3.98
N LEU A 143 12.14 -11.44 -4.69
CA LEU A 143 11.50 -12.71 -5.04
C LEU A 143 11.12 -13.49 -3.78
N LYS A 144 10.11 -14.35 -3.92
CA LYS A 144 9.70 -15.22 -2.83
C LYS A 144 10.84 -16.16 -2.42
N ASP A 145 10.89 -16.46 -1.12
CA ASP A 145 11.85 -17.41 -0.51
C ASP A 145 13.34 -17.05 -0.69
N GLN A 146 13.64 -15.83 -1.13
CA GLN A 146 15.00 -15.28 -1.17
C GLN A 146 15.36 -14.56 0.14
N PRO A 147 16.64 -14.54 0.53
CA PRO A 147 17.11 -13.75 1.66
C PRO A 147 16.94 -12.25 1.37
N ILE A 148 16.79 -11.42 2.41
CA ILE A 148 16.49 -9.98 2.26
C ILE A 148 17.57 -9.28 1.44
N GLU A 149 18.84 -9.67 1.58
CA GLU A 149 20.00 -9.12 0.88
C GLU A 149 19.93 -9.33 -0.65
N ALA A 150 19.09 -10.25 -1.13
CA ALA A 150 18.86 -10.46 -2.54
C ALA A 150 17.91 -9.42 -3.17
N HIS A 151 17.36 -8.50 -2.37
CA HIS A 151 16.50 -7.45 -2.89
C HIS A 151 17.22 -6.59 -3.94
N GLU A 152 16.42 -5.99 -4.80
CA GLU A 152 16.89 -5.04 -5.80
C GLU A 152 15.99 -3.82 -5.80
N PHE A 153 16.61 -2.68 -6.09
CA PHE A 153 15.88 -1.49 -6.48
C PHE A 153 15.79 -1.46 -7.99
N GLN A 154 14.61 -1.15 -8.52
CA GLN A 154 14.35 -1.19 -9.94
C GLN A 154 13.75 0.13 -10.38
N VAL A 155 14.27 0.68 -11.48
CA VAL A 155 13.67 1.81 -12.20
C VAL A 155 13.06 1.25 -13.47
N ILE A 156 11.74 1.38 -13.64
CA ILE A 156 11.01 0.95 -14.84
C ILE A 156 10.44 2.17 -15.54
N ALA A 157 10.78 2.34 -16.81
CA ALA A 157 10.42 3.47 -17.66
C ALA A 157 10.56 3.08 -19.14
N PRO A 158 10.09 3.89 -20.11
CA PRO A 158 10.34 3.62 -21.52
C PRO A 158 11.82 3.40 -21.81
N LEU A 159 12.17 2.38 -22.59
CA LEU A 159 13.57 2.04 -22.91
C LEU A 159 14.36 3.25 -23.44
N THR A 160 13.71 4.08 -24.24
CA THR A 160 14.28 5.31 -24.83
C THR A 160 14.70 6.36 -23.79
N MET A 161 14.19 6.26 -22.55
CA MET A 161 14.54 7.15 -21.44
C MET A 161 15.67 6.61 -20.57
N LEU A 162 16.08 5.35 -20.75
CA LEU A 162 17.01 4.64 -19.88
C LEU A 162 18.38 4.48 -20.54
N ASP A 163 19.41 5.05 -19.92
CA ASP A 163 20.78 4.84 -20.35
C ASP A 163 21.24 3.45 -19.86
N GLY A 164 21.43 2.51 -20.79
CA GLY A 164 21.76 1.12 -20.47
C GLY A 164 20.56 0.28 -20.00
N GLY A 165 19.34 0.73 -20.27
CA GLY A 165 18.12 -0.01 -19.94
C GLY A 165 18.04 -1.37 -20.64
N LYS A 166 17.41 -2.33 -19.97
CA LYS A 166 17.09 -3.65 -20.53
C LYS A 166 15.58 -3.83 -20.65
N PRO A 167 15.09 -4.72 -21.53
CA PRO A 167 13.69 -5.11 -21.54
C PRO A 167 13.20 -5.48 -20.13
N VAL A 168 12.02 -5.00 -19.73
CA VAL A 168 11.48 -5.22 -18.38
C VAL A 168 11.33 -6.72 -18.04
N ALA A 169 11.12 -7.56 -19.06
CA ALA A 169 11.07 -9.01 -18.90
C ALA A 169 12.39 -9.63 -18.41
N GLU A 170 13.54 -8.98 -18.65
CA GLU A 170 14.83 -9.42 -18.11
C GLU A 170 15.00 -9.02 -16.63
N ILE A 171 14.33 -7.96 -16.20
CA ILE A 171 14.38 -7.46 -14.81
C ILE A 171 13.37 -8.18 -13.92
N ARG A 172 12.20 -8.51 -14.48
CA ARG A 172 11.13 -9.24 -13.81
C ARG A 172 10.77 -10.50 -14.61
N PRO A 173 11.67 -11.49 -14.68
CA PRO A 173 11.46 -12.68 -15.51
C PRO A 173 10.29 -13.55 -15.07
N THR A 174 9.83 -13.41 -13.84
CA THR A 174 8.67 -14.12 -13.30
C THR A 174 7.35 -13.38 -13.50
N ALA A 175 7.37 -12.17 -14.09
CA ALA A 175 6.15 -11.43 -14.38
C ALA A 175 5.34 -12.11 -15.49
N THR A 176 4.10 -12.43 -15.19
CA THR A 176 3.11 -12.98 -16.11
C THR A 176 2.45 -11.88 -16.95
N ALA A 177 1.79 -12.25 -18.05
CA ALA A 177 1.01 -11.30 -18.86
C ALA A 177 -0.11 -10.58 -18.08
N ALA A 178 -0.61 -11.18 -16.99
CA ALA A 178 -1.59 -10.56 -16.11
C ALA A 178 -0.97 -9.44 -15.24
N GLN A 179 0.32 -9.54 -14.95
CA GLN A 179 1.09 -8.58 -14.16
C GLN A 179 1.70 -7.52 -15.09
N LYS A 180 0.84 -6.64 -15.60
CA LYS A 180 1.26 -5.56 -16.50
C LYS A 180 2.36 -4.71 -15.86
N GLN A 181 3.48 -4.58 -16.55
CA GLN A 181 4.54 -3.67 -16.17
C GLN A 181 4.22 -2.25 -16.67
N SER A 182 4.73 -1.24 -15.96
CA SER A 182 4.47 0.17 -16.29
C SER A 182 5.04 0.57 -17.64
N ALA A 183 6.20 0.03 -18.02
CA ALA A 183 6.87 0.32 -19.28
C ALA A 183 7.63 -0.89 -19.83
N ASP A 184 8.26 -0.74 -21.00
CA ASP A 184 8.99 -1.78 -21.72
C ASP A 184 10.44 -1.96 -21.24
N GLY A 185 11.00 -0.98 -20.52
CA GLY A 185 12.38 -0.98 -20.06
C GLY A 185 12.56 -0.92 -18.55
N GLY A 186 13.73 -1.33 -18.08
CA GLY A 186 14.15 -1.05 -16.71
C GLY A 186 15.67 -1.10 -16.47
N LEU A 187 16.04 -0.72 -15.25
CA LEU A 187 17.37 -0.83 -14.64
C LEU A 187 17.23 -1.48 -13.25
N SER A 188 18.20 -2.30 -12.85
CA SER A 188 18.31 -2.91 -11.50
C SER A 188 19.53 -2.38 -10.77
N PHE A 189 19.39 -2.14 -9.47
CA PHE A 189 20.42 -1.62 -8.58
C PHE A 189 20.40 -2.38 -7.25
N LYS A 190 21.55 -2.39 -6.55
CA LYS A 190 21.69 -2.98 -5.22
C LYS A 190 21.49 -1.98 -4.08
N ASP A 191 21.52 -0.69 -4.39
CA ASP A 191 21.34 0.40 -3.44
C ASP A 191 20.27 1.39 -3.92
N LEU A 192 19.58 1.99 -2.95
CA LEU A 192 18.49 2.93 -3.22
C LEU A 192 19.01 4.23 -3.83
N ASP A 193 20.20 4.70 -3.44
CA ASP A 193 20.74 5.98 -3.90
C ASP A 193 21.00 5.97 -5.42
N SER A 194 21.62 4.92 -5.94
CA SER A 194 21.84 4.74 -7.37
C SER A 194 20.53 4.63 -8.14
N ALA A 195 19.55 3.90 -7.59
CA ALA A 195 18.24 3.78 -8.20
C ALA A 195 17.46 5.11 -8.19
N ALA A 196 17.56 5.88 -7.10
CA ALA A 196 16.95 7.20 -6.98
C ALA A 196 17.59 8.20 -7.96
N ALA A 197 18.91 8.16 -8.14
CA ALA A 197 19.60 8.97 -9.13
C ALA A 197 19.19 8.62 -10.57
N ALA A 198 19.00 7.34 -10.87
CA ALA A 198 18.50 6.91 -12.18
C ALA A 198 17.03 7.35 -12.39
N PHE A 199 16.18 7.22 -11.36
CA PHE A 199 14.80 7.68 -11.39
C PHE A 199 14.72 9.20 -11.59
N ASP A 200 15.56 9.98 -10.92
CA ASP A 200 15.70 11.43 -11.09
C ASP A 200 16.00 11.81 -12.55
N LYS A 201 16.94 11.12 -13.19
CA LYS A 201 17.26 11.34 -14.62
C LYS A 201 16.07 11.06 -15.53
N VAL A 202 15.30 10.00 -15.27
CA VAL A 202 14.10 9.69 -16.04
C VAL A 202 13.03 10.76 -15.80
N LEU A 203 12.82 11.19 -14.56
CA LEU A 203 11.87 12.25 -14.24
C LEU A 203 12.23 13.54 -14.94
N ALA A 204 13.52 13.94 -14.95
CA ALA A 204 13.98 15.11 -15.70
C ALA A 204 13.57 15.05 -17.19
N LYS A 205 13.69 13.87 -17.83
CA LYS A 205 13.25 13.64 -19.22
C LYS A 205 11.72 13.72 -19.36
N ILE A 206 10.96 13.13 -18.44
CA ILE A 206 9.48 13.15 -18.46
C ILE A 206 8.93 14.55 -18.18
N THR A 207 9.61 15.35 -17.36
CA THR A 207 9.11 16.65 -16.91
C THR A 207 9.56 17.83 -17.76
N ALA A 208 10.55 17.63 -18.64
CA ALA A 208 10.95 18.60 -19.65
C ALA A 208 9.75 19.07 -20.50
#